data_AF-A0A2N9JDM6-F1
#
_entry.id   AF-A0A2N9JDM6-F1
#
_cell.length_a   1.000
_cell.length_b   1.000
_cell.length_c   1.000
_cell.angle_alpha   90.00
_cell.angle_beta   90.00
_cell.angle_gamma   90.00
#
_symmetry.space_group_name_H-M   'P 1'
#
loop_
_entity.id
_entity.type
_entity.pdbx_description
1 polymer ?
#
loop_
_entity_poly.entity_id
_entity_poly.type
_entity_poly.pdbx_seq_one_letter_code
_entity_poly.pdbx_strand_id
1 'polypeptide(L)'
;MRWGAFTVHVAADGAGFRLLHGSDEWATFSLHGVRPTGRFTDDDDEVEHAFGCSGCSFAVRHSVGQHWTIRWALSAAEPSELVQVPSLRVRPGQASVVWAWAAGAEAVLVVAPRRRAAPVVGLRLTQGWLRASDDGFELAPERLTIEPGRRWVGSLRAELHTDLAQLAARLPAWLAPLEMPAGQPWEFRQPDQALVVEPPATTRAEGDAVQVIGEAGRAAVVLHSARGLTALTLSFAPTLDTLLAAGASTVLRDRLPPSPAAAFVVAEALGRSLVSQPQAAEEWLDDYDWEHTTDLLAIAGGIVRGQRSGNARAVRVALRQLQLVHPQLGFGRVVMAGWLAGLALGEDVRDEAVALLSRPSGTDWVGLELAVLNLRSAEVAGPLFSGLINTLGGDLPGEPVGLDAVQQVQLTGLLQLCPEEWPMAVGAAACATKNSRRLLAQVAASDFANPEDLAVLAWLALGESLV
;
A
#
# COMPACT_ATOMS: atom_id res chain seq x y z
N MET A 1 5.74 9.59 29.03
CA MET A 1 4.94 10.83 28.85
C MET A 1 3.52 10.48 28.40
N ARG A 2 2.47 11.03 29.02
CA ARG A 2 1.06 10.74 28.70
C ARG A 2 0.48 11.78 27.73
N TRP A 3 -0.10 11.34 26.62
CA TRP A 3 -0.72 12.18 25.58
C TRP A 3 -2.18 11.77 25.34
N GLY A 4 -3.12 12.42 26.01
CA GLY A 4 -4.54 12.05 25.95
C GLY A 4 -4.79 10.60 26.40
N ALA A 5 -5.31 9.77 25.48
CA ALA A 5 -5.53 8.33 25.68
C ALA A 5 -4.28 7.47 25.39
N PHE A 6 -3.21 8.09 24.89
CA PHE A 6 -1.98 7.42 24.51
C PHE A 6 -0.86 7.66 25.52
N THR A 7 0.12 6.77 25.51
CA THR A 7 1.38 6.95 26.23
C THR A 7 2.54 6.83 25.24
N VAL A 8 3.46 7.80 25.30
CA VAL A 8 4.71 7.77 24.57
C VAL A 8 5.80 7.31 25.52
N HIS A 9 6.43 6.18 25.19
CA HIS A 9 7.54 5.60 25.92
C HIS A 9 8.81 5.72 25.09
N VAL A 10 9.74 6.57 25.51
CA VAL A 10 11.07 6.71 24.91
C VAL A 10 12.03 5.78 25.64
N ALA A 11 12.79 4.98 24.91
CA ALA A 11 13.81 4.09 25.46
C ALA A 11 14.90 4.88 26.19
N ALA A 12 15.59 4.25 27.13
CA ALA A 12 16.61 4.91 27.94
C ALA A 12 17.74 5.52 27.08
N ASP A 13 18.10 4.83 25.99
CA ASP A 13 19.12 5.27 25.03
C ASP A 13 18.62 6.30 24.00
N GLY A 14 17.32 6.60 23.99
CA GLY A 14 16.66 7.52 23.06
C GLY A 14 16.53 6.99 21.62
N ALA A 15 17.14 5.85 21.30
CA ALA A 15 17.16 5.32 19.93
C ALA A 15 15.85 4.63 19.56
N GLY A 16 15.04 4.21 20.54
CA GLY A 16 13.72 3.64 20.33
C GLY A 16 12.63 4.44 21.03
N PHE A 17 11.43 4.49 20.46
CA PHE A 17 10.26 4.98 21.16
C PHE A 17 8.98 4.28 20.70
N ARG A 18 8.00 4.17 21.60
CA ARG A 18 6.77 3.43 21.39
C ARG A 18 5.56 4.28 21.66
N LEU A 19 4.55 4.13 20.80
CA LEU A 19 3.22 4.67 21.00
C LEU A 19 2.31 3.55 21.53
N LEU A 20 1.74 3.77 22.71
CA LEU A 20 0.88 2.81 23.40
C LEU A 20 -0.52 3.38 23.57
N HIS A 21 -1.54 2.53 23.46
CA HIS A 21 -2.93 2.85 23.83
C HIS A 21 -3.39 1.84 24.88
N GLY A 22 -3.39 2.24 26.15
CA GLY A 22 -3.49 1.28 27.25
C GLY A 22 -2.27 0.35 27.28
N SER A 23 -2.49 -0.97 27.26
CA SER A 23 -1.43 -1.98 27.18
C SER A 23 -1.00 -2.31 25.75
N ASP A 24 -1.76 -1.87 24.75
CA ASP A 24 -1.53 -2.26 23.36
C ASP A 24 -0.44 -1.39 22.74
N GLU A 25 0.58 -2.03 22.18
CA GLU A 25 1.57 -1.35 21.36
C GLU A 25 0.95 -1.04 19.99
N TRP A 26 0.93 0.25 19.64
CA TRP A 26 0.38 0.74 18.37
C TRP A 26 1.46 1.00 17.33
N ALA A 27 2.62 1.49 17.73
CA ALA A 27 3.73 1.62 16.82
C ALA A 27 5.04 1.65 17.61
N THR A 28 6.04 0.99 17.05
CA THR A 28 7.43 1.09 17.50
C THR A 28 8.22 1.86 16.47
N PHE A 29 8.92 2.88 16.94
CA PHE A 29 9.79 3.74 16.19
C PHE A 29 11.23 3.50 16.62
N SER A 30 12.15 3.52 15.67
CA SER A 30 13.59 3.38 15.98
C SER A 30 14.42 4.28 15.08
N LEU A 31 15.43 4.90 15.67
CA LEU A 31 16.42 5.74 15.00
C LEU A 31 17.62 4.88 14.62
N HIS A 32 18.07 5.04 13.38
CA HIS A 32 19.19 4.33 12.78
C HIS A 32 20.21 5.32 12.24
N GLY A 33 21.45 4.87 12.06
CA GLY A 33 22.57 5.73 11.63
C GLY A 33 23.07 6.69 12.70
N VAL A 34 22.68 6.49 13.96
CA VAL A 34 23.03 7.34 15.09
C VAL A 34 23.61 6.52 16.24
N ARG A 35 24.44 7.13 17.07
CA ARG A 35 25.01 6.49 18.28
C ARG A 35 24.69 7.32 19.51
N PRO A 36 24.01 6.76 20.54
CA PRO A 36 23.68 7.51 21.75
C PRO A 36 24.93 8.10 22.42
N THR A 37 24.88 9.39 22.76
CA THR A 37 25.97 10.10 23.46
C THR A 37 25.54 10.68 24.80
N GLY A 38 24.24 10.87 25.03
CA GLY A 38 23.74 11.30 26.32
C GLY A 38 22.25 11.61 26.32
N ARG A 39 21.74 11.86 27.53
CA ARG A 39 20.38 12.31 27.81
C ARG A 39 20.47 13.63 28.55
N PHE A 40 19.80 14.66 28.03
CA PHE A 40 19.93 16.04 28.55
C PHE A 40 18.73 16.48 29.39
N THR A 41 17.53 16.10 28.97
CA THR A 41 16.27 16.43 29.65
C THR A 41 15.46 15.16 29.89
N ASP A 42 14.88 15.04 31.08
CA ASP A 42 14.01 13.94 31.50
C ASP A 42 12.94 14.47 32.47
N ASP A 43 11.94 15.14 31.90
CA ASP A 43 10.78 15.65 32.60
C ASP A 43 9.53 14.82 32.23
N ASP A 44 8.44 14.99 32.98
CA ASP A 44 7.21 14.19 32.80
C ASP A 44 6.56 14.34 31.41
N ASP A 45 6.80 15.49 30.76
CA ASP A 45 6.26 15.90 29.47
C ASP A 45 7.33 16.12 28.39
N GLU A 46 8.61 16.00 28.72
CA GLU A 46 9.71 16.28 27.80
C GLU A 46 10.92 15.37 28.01
N VAL A 47 11.45 14.82 26.91
CA VAL A 47 12.68 14.05 26.93
C VAL A 47 13.56 14.46 25.74
N GLU A 48 14.83 14.77 26.01
CA GLU A 48 15.82 15.11 24.97
C GLU A 48 17.06 14.22 25.08
N HIS A 49 17.43 13.62 23.94
CA HIS A 49 18.59 12.76 23.77
C HIS A 49 19.53 13.33 22.71
N ALA A 50 20.82 13.11 22.91
CA ALA A 50 21.83 13.37 21.90
C ALA A 50 22.51 12.10 21.42
N PHE A 51 22.95 12.21 20.18
CA PHE A 51 23.60 11.17 19.42
C PHE A 51 24.74 11.77 18.59
N GLY A 52 25.74 10.94 18.31
CA GLY A 52 26.71 11.20 17.24
C GLY A 52 26.25 10.62 15.92
N CYS A 53 26.52 11.32 14.81
CA CYS A 53 26.18 10.90 13.45
C CYS A 53 27.21 11.46 12.44
N SER A 54 28.12 10.62 11.93
CA SER A 54 29.06 10.97 10.84
C SER A 54 29.72 12.35 10.97
N GLY A 55 30.38 12.61 12.10
CA GLY A 55 31.05 13.90 12.38
C GLY A 55 30.11 15.03 12.84
N CYS A 56 28.80 14.83 12.76
CA CYS A 56 27.78 15.75 13.26
C CYS A 56 27.26 15.31 14.65
N SER A 57 26.73 16.29 15.39
CA SER A 57 25.88 16.05 16.56
C SER A 57 24.41 16.04 16.12
N PHE A 58 23.67 15.04 16.60
CA PHE A 58 22.25 14.86 16.37
C PHE A 58 21.51 14.91 17.70
N ALA A 59 20.43 15.66 17.80
CA ALA A 59 19.58 15.71 18.99
C ALA A 59 18.14 15.39 18.61
N VAL A 60 17.45 14.61 19.44
CA VAL A 60 16.03 14.32 19.30
C VAL A 60 15.33 14.67 20.60
N ARG A 61 14.30 15.49 20.48
CA ARG A 61 13.45 15.93 21.58
C ARG A 61 12.01 15.49 21.35
N HIS A 62 11.47 14.80 22.33
CA HIS A 62 10.06 14.49 22.45
C HIS A 62 9.44 15.48 23.44
N SER A 63 8.33 16.09 23.07
CA SER A 63 7.53 16.92 23.98
C SER A 63 6.06 16.56 23.85
N VAL A 64 5.35 16.54 24.98
CA VAL A 64 3.94 16.15 25.06
C VAL A 64 3.15 17.24 25.78
N GLY A 65 2.27 17.92 25.03
CA GLY A 65 1.26 18.82 25.58
C GLY A 65 -0.10 18.50 24.98
N GLN A 66 -0.72 19.49 24.34
CA GLN A 66 -1.88 19.25 23.46
C GLN A 66 -1.53 18.32 22.29
N HIS A 67 -0.28 18.39 21.84
CA HIS A 67 0.28 17.58 20.76
C HIS A 67 1.50 16.83 21.29
N TRP A 68 1.75 15.65 20.73
CA TRP A 68 3.06 15.03 20.83
C TRP A 68 3.93 15.52 19.67
N THR A 69 5.06 16.14 19.97
CA THR A 69 6.01 16.64 18.96
C THR A 69 7.33 15.88 19.07
N ILE A 70 7.85 15.44 17.91
CA ILE A 70 9.18 14.86 17.76
C ILE A 70 10.00 15.87 16.95
N ARG A 71 10.98 16.50 17.58
CA ARG A 71 11.88 17.45 16.93
C ARG A 71 13.27 16.85 16.86
N TRP A 72 13.91 16.94 15.70
CA TRP A 72 15.32 16.59 15.55
C TRP A 72 16.14 17.77 15.05
N ALA A 73 17.42 17.78 15.43
CA ALA A 73 18.37 18.77 14.97
C ALA A 73 19.72 18.12 14.67
N LEU A 74 20.30 18.42 13.51
CA LEU A 74 21.69 18.13 13.17
C LEU A 74 22.50 19.42 13.23
N SER A 75 23.71 19.32 13.78
CA SER A 75 24.66 20.43 13.86
C SER A 75 26.09 19.90 13.77
N ALA A 76 27.02 20.70 13.26
CA ALA A 76 28.42 20.34 13.19
C ALA A 76 29.29 21.47 13.77
N ALA A 77 30.40 21.09 14.42
CA ALA A 77 31.37 22.04 14.96
C ALA A 77 32.35 22.54 13.87
N GLU A 78 32.61 21.68 12.89
CA GLU A 78 33.39 21.95 11.67
C GLU A 78 32.54 21.60 10.45
N PRO A 79 32.79 22.19 9.25
CA PRO A 79 32.04 21.86 8.06
C PRO A 79 32.06 20.35 7.81
N SER A 80 30.88 19.72 7.83
CA SER A 80 30.75 18.27 7.76
C SER A 80 29.65 17.88 6.79
N GLU A 81 29.99 17.00 5.86
CA GLU A 81 29.02 16.35 4.97
C GLU A 81 28.45 15.11 5.65
N LEU A 82 27.13 14.96 5.57
CA LEU A 82 26.41 13.83 6.14
C LEU A 82 26.62 12.56 5.29
N VAL A 83 27.65 11.77 5.63
CA VAL A 83 27.96 10.50 4.93
C VAL A 83 26.93 9.40 5.21
N GLN A 84 26.37 9.37 6.42
CA GLN A 84 25.30 8.46 6.80
C GLN A 84 24.14 9.28 7.33
N VAL A 85 22.99 9.19 6.66
CA VAL A 85 21.79 9.95 7.01
C VAL A 85 21.07 9.23 8.17
N PRO A 86 20.72 9.93 9.27
CA PRO A 86 19.84 9.37 10.27
C PRO A 86 18.49 8.99 9.68
N SER A 87 18.00 7.80 10.01
CA SER A 87 16.69 7.35 9.53
C SER A 87 15.79 6.91 10.68
N LEU A 88 14.49 7.15 10.51
CA LEU A 88 13.43 6.73 11.39
C LEU A 88 12.75 5.51 10.77
N ARG A 89 12.79 4.37 11.45
CA ARG A 89 12.02 3.18 11.07
C ARG A 89 10.78 3.09 11.91
N VAL A 90 9.67 2.68 11.31
CA VAL A 90 8.38 2.52 11.99
C VAL A 90 7.86 1.12 11.75
N ARG A 91 7.43 0.45 12.81
CA ARG A 91 6.80 -0.87 12.75
C ARG A 91 5.41 -0.79 13.38
N PRO A 92 4.35 -1.22 12.68
CA PRO A 92 3.02 -1.32 13.27
C PRO A 92 3.02 -2.37 14.40
N GLY A 93 2.24 -2.10 15.44
CA GLY A 93 1.89 -3.12 16.43
C GLY A 93 0.81 -4.08 15.90
N GLN A 94 0.42 -5.07 16.70
CA GLN A 94 -0.56 -6.07 16.25
C GLN A 94 -1.98 -5.49 16.06
N ALA A 95 -2.34 -4.48 16.86
CA ALA A 95 -3.68 -3.88 16.89
C ALA A 95 -3.84 -2.70 15.92
N SER A 96 -2.79 -2.36 15.17
CA SER A 96 -2.69 -1.14 14.40
C SER A 96 -2.02 -1.38 13.05
N VAL A 97 -2.09 -0.35 12.22
CA VAL A 97 -1.49 -0.28 10.89
C VAL A 97 -0.78 1.05 10.76
N VAL A 98 0.22 1.08 9.89
CA VAL A 98 0.99 2.28 9.61
C VAL A 98 0.93 2.57 8.12
N TRP A 99 0.66 3.83 7.79
CA TRP A 99 0.67 4.36 6.43
C TRP A 99 1.60 5.58 6.38
N ALA A 100 2.33 5.75 5.29
CA ALA A 100 3.30 6.82 5.18
C ALA A 100 3.30 7.48 3.80
N TRP A 101 3.32 8.81 3.82
CA TRP A 101 3.69 9.63 2.68
C TRP A 101 4.86 10.51 3.12
N ALA A 102 6.05 10.24 2.60
CA ALA A 102 7.28 10.94 2.97
C ALA A 102 7.93 11.49 1.70
N ALA A 103 7.48 12.69 1.31
CA ALA A 103 7.78 13.32 0.03
C ALA A 103 8.89 14.39 0.13
N GLY A 104 9.66 14.44 1.22
CA GLY A 104 10.66 15.48 1.44
C GLY A 104 10.12 16.58 2.35
N ALA A 105 9.83 17.77 1.82
CA ALA A 105 9.35 18.91 2.60
C ALA A 105 7.90 18.77 3.10
N GLU A 106 7.13 17.86 2.51
CA GLU A 106 5.81 17.43 2.99
C GLU A 106 5.87 15.95 3.38
N ALA A 107 5.35 15.62 4.55
CA ALA A 107 5.19 14.24 4.97
C ALA A 107 4.12 14.05 6.03
N VAL A 108 3.53 12.87 6.03
CA VAL A 108 2.62 12.39 7.08
C VAL A 108 2.87 10.90 7.33
N LEU A 109 3.00 10.54 8.60
CA LEU A 109 2.94 9.15 9.06
C LEU A 109 1.62 8.97 9.80
N VAL A 110 0.93 7.87 9.55
CA VAL A 110 -0.37 7.60 10.15
C VAL A 110 -0.29 6.30 10.92
N VAL A 111 -0.71 6.31 12.17
CA VAL A 111 -0.92 5.11 12.97
C VAL A 111 -2.41 5.00 13.27
N ALA A 112 -3.03 3.95 12.75
CA ALA A 112 -4.48 3.77 12.83
C ALA A 112 -4.82 2.35 13.33
N PRO A 113 -5.99 2.15 13.94
CA PRO A 113 -6.39 0.84 14.43
C PRO A 113 -6.75 -0.09 13.26
N ARG A 114 -6.39 -1.37 13.41
CA ARG A 114 -6.60 -2.40 12.41
C ARG A 114 -8.04 -2.91 12.32
N ARG A 115 -8.87 -2.67 13.34
CA ARG A 115 -10.21 -3.29 13.49
C ARG A 115 -11.35 -2.29 13.69
N ARG A 116 -11.11 -1.00 13.48
CA ARG A 116 -12.10 0.09 13.64
C ARG A 116 -11.63 1.32 12.89
N ALA A 117 -12.51 2.31 12.72
CA ALA A 117 -12.16 3.57 12.05
C ALA A 117 -11.24 4.48 12.88
N ALA A 118 -11.43 4.51 14.21
CA ALA A 118 -10.91 5.56 15.09
C ALA A 118 -10.32 5.01 16.40
N PRO A 119 -9.47 5.78 17.11
CA PRO A 119 -8.88 7.06 16.72
C PRO A 119 -7.70 6.88 15.76
N VAL A 120 -7.46 7.86 14.90
CA VAL A 120 -6.31 7.92 13.97
C VAL A 120 -5.26 8.88 14.52
N VAL A 121 -4.00 8.47 14.55
CA VAL A 121 -2.85 9.30 14.95
C VAL A 121 -2.12 9.76 13.69
N GLY A 122 -2.19 11.05 13.35
CA GLY A 122 -1.47 11.63 12.22
C GLY A 122 -0.23 12.39 12.70
N LEU A 123 0.97 11.93 12.34
CA LEU A 123 2.24 12.63 12.57
C LEU A 123 2.62 13.41 11.31
N ARG A 124 2.34 14.72 11.30
CA ARG A 124 2.61 15.58 10.15
C ARG A 124 3.94 16.31 10.30
N LEU A 125 4.70 16.38 9.21
CA LEU A 125 5.93 17.18 9.12
C LEU A 125 5.57 18.67 9.10
N THR A 126 5.93 19.38 10.16
CA THR A 126 5.72 20.82 10.26
C THR A 126 6.93 21.61 9.77
N GLN A 127 8.14 21.03 9.90
CA GLN A 127 9.39 21.61 9.46
C GLN A 127 10.37 20.51 9.08
N GLY A 128 11.27 20.78 8.13
CA GLY A 128 12.41 19.92 7.80
C GLY A 128 12.15 19.04 6.59
N TRP A 129 12.64 17.81 6.66
CA TRP A 129 12.61 16.87 5.56
C TRP A 129 12.38 15.45 6.07
N LEU A 130 11.52 14.73 5.37
CA LEU A 130 11.31 13.30 5.59
C LEU A 130 11.09 12.63 4.24
N ARG A 131 11.97 11.70 3.85
CA ARG A 131 11.85 10.96 2.58
C ARG A 131 11.84 9.46 2.84
N ALA A 132 10.98 8.73 2.12
CA ALA A 132 11.00 7.28 2.15
C ALA A 132 12.31 6.72 1.56
N SER A 133 12.81 5.66 2.19
CA SER A 133 13.96 4.84 1.79
C SER A 133 13.56 3.37 1.95
N ASP A 134 14.37 2.43 1.45
CA ASP A 134 14.06 0.99 1.46
C ASP A 134 13.68 0.46 2.85
N ASP A 135 14.32 1.01 3.89
CA ASP A 135 14.26 0.48 5.25
C ASP A 135 13.56 1.42 6.25
N GLY A 136 13.08 2.60 5.83
CA GLY A 136 12.49 3.60 6.71
C GLY A 136 12.44 5.01 6.11
N PHE A 137 12.56 6.03 6.95
CA PHE A 137 12.42 7.43 6.57
C PHE A 137 13.65 8.25 6.91
N GLU A 138 14.31 8.82 5.91
CA GLU A 138 15.48 9.67 6.08
C GLU A 138 15.10 11.04 6.63
N LEU A 139 15.84 11.49 7.65
CA LEU A 139 15.54 12.73 8.41
C LEU A 139 16.25 13.98 7.86
N ALA A 140 17.04 13.81 6.80
CA ALA A 140 17.74 14.87 6.08
C ALA A 140 17.99 14.43 4.62
N PRO A 141 18.23 15.37 3.69
CA PRO A 141 18.69 15.02 2.35
C PRO A 141 20.05 14.32 2.37
N GLU A 142 20.28 13.43 1.41
CA GLU A 142 21.61 12.89 1.14
C GLU A 142 22.61 14.01 0.85
N ARG A 143 23.88 13.80 1.24
CA ARG A 143 24.99 14.74 1.00
C ARG A 143 24.74 16.15 1.53
N LEU A 144 23.93 16.27 2.58
CA LEU A 144 23.73 17.54 3.27
C LEU A 144 25.05 17.96 3.95
N THR A 145 25.58 19.13 3.60
CA THR A 145 26.69 19.76 4.31
C THR A 145 26.17 20.71 5.39
N ILE A 146 26.66 20.54 6.61
CA ILE A 146 26.33 21.39 7.75
C ILE A 146 27.53 22.27 8.08
N GLU A 147 27.36 23.57 7.88
CA GLU A 147 28.35 24.58 8.27
C GLU A 147 28.32 24.85 9.79
N PRO A 148 29.47 25.22 10.39
CA PRO A 148 29.53 25.64 11.79
C PRO A 148 28.54 26.76 12.10
N GLY A 149 27.81 26.63 13.21
CA GLY A 149 26.79 27.59 13.63
C GLY A 149 25.46 27.50 12.86
N ARG A 150 25.35 26.62 11.85
CA ARG A 150 24.08 26.26 11.21
C ARG A 150 23.52 24.97 11.80
N ARG A 151 22.21 24.78 11.65
CA ARG A 151 21.51 23.57 12.07
C ARG A 151 20.50 23.17 11.02
N TRP A 152 20.42 21.87 10.76
CA TRP A 152 19.29 21.27 10.07
C TRP A 152 18.26 20.84 11.10
N VAL A 153 17.01 21.22 10.92
CA VAL A 153 15.95 20.96 11.91
C VAL A 153 14.76 20.35 11.22
N GLY A 154 14.22 19.28 11.79
CA GLY A 154 12.92 18.76 11.43
C GLY A 154 12.01 18.54 12.63
N SER A 155 10.71 18.49 12.37
CA SER A 155 9.69 18.37 13.40
C SER A 155 8.45 17.66 12.87
N LEU A 156 8.08 16.57 13.52
CA LEU A 156 6.81 15.88 13.36
C LEU A 156 5.87 16.27 14.51
N ARG A 157 4.64 16.62 14.18
CA ARG A 157 3.57 16.93 15.14
C ARG A 157 2.47 15.90 15.01
N ALA A 158 2.18 15.20 16.11
CA ALA A 158 1.12 14.22 16.21
C ALA A 158 -0.21 14.87 16.62
N GLU A 159 -1.26 14.52 15.89
CA GLU A 159 -2.64 14.94 16.12
C GLU A 159 -3.56 13.72 16.13
N LEU A 160 -4.65 13.83 16.91
CA LEU A 160 -5.70 12.81 16.96
C LEU A 160 -6.83 13.19 16.02
N HIS A 161 -7.25 12.22 15.23
CA HIS A 161 -8.33 12.34 14.26
C HIS A 161 -9.40 11.28 14.51
N THR A 162 -10.64 11.60 14.13
CA THR A 162 -11.79 10.68 14.23
C THR A 162 -11.75 9.60 13.16
N ASP A 163 -11.09 9.84 12.03
CA ASP A 163 -10.93 8.92 10.91
C ASP A 163 -9.84 9.45 9.94
N LEU A 164 -9.56 8.70 8.88
CA LEU A 164 -8.61 9.11 7.84
C LEU A 164 -9.10 10.30 7.00
N ALA A 165 -10.41 10.46 6.80
CA ALA A 165 -10.95 11.55 5.99
C ALA A 165 -10.69 12.91 6.66
N GLN A 166 -10.84 12.98 7.99
CA GLN A 166 -10.50 14.17 8.77
C GLN A 166 -9.01 14.51 8.68
N LEU A 167 -8.13 13.50 8.63
CA LEU A 167 -6.70 13.72 8.41
C LEU A 167 -6.40 14.16 6.97
N ALA A 168 -7.03 13.54 5.97
CA ALA A 168 -6.88 13.89 4.57
C ALA A 168 -7.26 15.37 4.31
N ALA A 169 -8.32 15.86 4.97
CA ALA A 169 -8.73 17.27 4.92
C ALA A 169 -7.70 18.26 5.52
N ARG A 170 -6.64 17.78 6.19
CA ARG A 170 -5.52 18.59 6.72
C ARG A 170 -4.28 18.59 5.82
N LEU A 171 -4.28 17.79 4.75
CA LEU A 171 -3.21 17.80 3.76
C LEU A 171 -3.24 19.11 2.95
N PRO A 172 -2.13 19.45 2.26
CA PRO A 172 -2.10 20.66 1.46
C PRO A 172 -3.21 20.68 0.41
N ALA A 173 -3.96 21.78 0.33
CA ALA A 173 -5.13 21.89 -0.55
C ALA A 173 -4.78 21.79 -2.06
N TRP A 174 -3.51 21.99 -2.42
CA TRP A 174 -3.03 21.83 -3.79
C TRP A 174 -2.85 20.37 -4.20
N LEU A 175 -2.82 19.44 -3.25
CA LEU A 175 -2.54 18.02 -3.51
C LEU A 175 -3.76 17.34 -4.13
N ALA A 176 -3.77 17.27 -5.46
CA ALA A 176 -4.70 16.44 -6.21
C ALA A 176 -4.34 14.94 -6.07
N PRO A 177 -5.30 14.02 -6.31
CA PRO A 177 -5.03 12.59 -6.35
C PRO A 177 -3.83 12.25 -7.24
N LEU A 178 -2.97 11.34 -6.79
CA LEU A 178 -1.73 10.98 -7.48
C LEU A 178 -1.92 9.77 -8.40
N GLU A 179 -3.10 9.15 -8.39
CA GLU A 179 -3.46 7.95 -9.15
C GLU A 179 -4.60 8.23 -10.14
N MET A 180 -4.27 8.21 -11.44
CA MET A 180 -5.20 8.48 -12.53
C MET A 180 -5.12 7.39 -13.60
N PRO A 181 -6.15 7.21 -14.44
CA PRO A 181 -6.05 6.43 -15.66
C PRO A 181 -4.96 6.97 -16.60
N ALA A 182 -4.29 6.09 -17.33
CA ALA A 182 -3.34 6.46 -18.37
C ALA A 182 -4.01 7.34 -19.43
N GLY A 183 -3.32 8.40 -19.85
CA GLY A 183 -3.84 9.41 -20.78
C GLY A 183 -4.66 10.52 -20.12
N GLN A 184 -5.07 10.39 -18.85
CA GLN A 184 -5.62 11.52 -18.10
C GLN A 184 -4.49 12.40 -17.55
N PRO A 185 -4.48 13.71 -17.82
CA PRO A 185 -3.47 14.61 -17.26
C PRO A 185 -3.66 14.80 -15.75
N TRP A 186 -2.55 14.96 -15.03
CA TRP A 186 -2.56 15.44 -13.64
C TRP A 186 -2.53 16.96 -13.64
N GLU A 187 -3.51 17.61 -13.00
CA GLU A 187 -3.60 19.06 -12.97
C GLU A 187 -2.97 19.66 -11.72
N PHE A 188 -2.14 20.68 -11.91
CA PHE A 188 -1.51 21.44 -10.85
C PHE A 188 -1.83 22.93 -10.97
N ARG A 189 -2.39 23.52 -9.93
CA ARG A 189 -2.91 24.90 -9.91
C ARG A 189 -2.27 25.73 -8.81
N GLN A 190 -0.95 25.89 -8.82
CA GLN A 190 -0.23 26.81 -7.92
C GLN A 190 0.73 27.69 -8.73
N PRO A 191 0.47 29.00 -8.83
CA PRO A 191 1.32 29.90 -9.62
C PRO A 191 2.69 30.15 -8.98
N ASP A 192 2.79 30.05 -7.65
CA ASP A 192 4.00 30.38 -6.88
C ASP A 192 4.95 29.19 -6.65
N GLN A 193 4.65 28.04 -7.26
CA GLN A 193 5.42 26.81 -7.07
C GLN A 193 5.91 26.30 -8.41
N ALA A 194 7.21 26.00 -8.51
CA ALA A 194 7.79 25.49 -9.74
C ALA A 194 7.70 23.97 -9.78
N LEU A 195 7.35 23.42 -10.94
CA LEU A 195 7.23 22.00 -11.19
C LEU A 195 8.38 21.52 -12.07
N VAL A 196 9.11 20.52 -11.61
CA VAL A 196 10.14 19.83 -12.38
C VAL A 196 9.63 18.42 -12.67
N VAL A 197 9.48 18.10 -13.95
CA VAL A 197 8.98 16.81 -14.41
C VAL A 197 10.09 16.13 -15.19
N GLU A 198 10.39 14.89 -14.82
CA GLU A 198 11.38 14.08 -15.53
C GLU A 198 10.69 13.28 -16.66
N PRO A 199 11.35 13.09 -17.82
CA PRO A 199 10.87 12.17 -18.86
C PRO A 199 10.59 10.77 -18.30
N PRO A 200 9.62 10.02 -18.86
CA PRO A 200 8.90 10.32 -20.11
C PRO A 200 7.72 11.28 -19.95
N ALA A 201 7.38 11.70 -18.73
CA ALA A 201 6.30 12.67 -18.54
C ALA A 201 6.68 14.05 -19.05
N THR A 202 5.68 14.79 -19.50
CA THR A 202 5.83 16.16 -20.03
C THR A 202 4.81 17.09 -19.40
N THR A 203 5.07 18.40 -19.49
CA THR A 203 4.17 19.43 -18.95
C THR A 203 3.55 20.24 -20.06
N ARG A 204 2.27 20.58 -19.90
CA ARG A 204 1.56 21.53 -20.75
C ARG A 204 0.88 22.58 -19.89
N ALA A 205 1.05 23.86 -20.23
CA ALA A 205 0.27 24.92 -19.61
C ALA A 205 -1.13 24.97 -20.26
N GLU A 206 -2.17 24.97 -19.43
CA GLU A 206 -3.56 25.13 -19.86
C GLU A 206 -4.28 26.09 -18.91
N GLY A 207 -4.55 27.31 -19.37
CA GLY A 207 -5.16 28.36 -18.56
C GLY A 207 -4.29 28.74 -17.35
N ASP A 208 -4.84 28.56 -16.15
CA ASP A 208 -4.20 28.78 -14.85
C ASP A 208 -3.58 27.50 -14.25
N ALA A 209 -3.58 26.40 -14.99
CA ALA A 209 -3.06 25.10 -14.57
C ALA A 209 -1.84 24.67 -15.38
N VAL A 210 -0.96 23.90 -14.73
CA VAL A 210 0.04 23.06 -15.39
C VAL A 210 -0.47 21.63 -15.38
N GLN A 211 -0.63 21.04 -16.56
CA GLN A 211 -0.95 19.63 -16.72
C GLN A 211 0.33 18.83 -16.87
N VAL A 212 0.45 17.74 -16.12
CA VAL A 212 1.46 16.72 -16.33
C VAL A 212 0.83 15.56 -17.09
N ILE A 213 1.43 15.24 -18.23
CA ILE A 213 0.96 14.18 -19.13
C ILE A 213 2.05 13.11 -19.16
N GLY A 214 1.70 11.88 -18.78
CA GLY A 214 2.59 10.73 -18.80
C GLY A 214 1.98 9.55 -19.57
N GLU A 215 2.86 8.66 -20.01
CA GLU A 215 2.47 7.33 -20.51
C GLU A 215 2.05 6.42 -19.34
N ALA A 216 1.51 5.24 -19.66
CA ALA A 216 1.18 4.24 -18.64
C ALA A 216 2.43 3.88 -17.81
N GLY A 217 2.32 3.94 -16.48
CA GLY A 217 3.45 3.75 -15.57
C GLY A 217 3.51 4.79 -14.47
N ARG A 218 4.71 5.00 -13.93
CA ARG A 218 4.99 5.98 -12.87
C ARG A 218 5.85 7.11 -13.41
N ALA A 219 5.55 8.33 -12.99
CA ALA A 219 6.35 9.52 -13.31
C ALA A 219 6.77 10.24 -12.03
N ALA A 220 8.05 10.63 -11.97
CA ALA A 220 8.58 11.43 -10.88
C ALA A 220 8.34 12.92 -11.17
N VAL A 221 7.82 13.63 -10.16
CA VAL A 221 7.56 15.06 -10.22
C VAL A 221 8.12 15.71 -8.96
N VAL A 222 8.95 16.73 -9.12
CA VAL A 222 9.51 17.50 -8.00
C VAL A 222 8.90 18.88 -7.98
N LEU A 223 8.26 19.20 -6.86
CA LEU A 223 7.65 20.48 -6.59
C LEU A 223 8.60 21.36 -5.76
N HIS A 224 8.91 22.55 -6.25
CA HIS A 224 9.71 23.54 -5.57
C HIS A 224 8.80 24.59 -4.94
N SER A 225 8.78 24.65 -3.61
CA SER A 225 7.99 25.60 -2.84
C SER A 225 8.85 26.35 -1.82
N ALA A 226 8.28 27.38 -1.17
CA ALA A 226 8.92 28.06 -0.05
C ALA A 226 9.21 27.11 1.15
N ARG A 227 8.50 25.98 1.27
CA ARG A 227 8.79 24.96 2.30
C ARG A 227 9.97 24.06 1.95
N GLY A 228 10.37 24.00 0.68
CA GLY A 228 11.39 23.10 0.17
C GLY A 228 10.88 22.26 -1.00
N LEU A 229 11.63 21.19 -1.30
CA LEU A 229 11.32 20.26 -2.37
C LEU A 229 10.34 19.18 -1.91
N THR A 230 9.30 18.92 -2.71
CA THR A 230 8.36 17.83 -2.50
C THR A 230 8.41 16.88 -3.70
N ALA A 231 8.85 15.65 -3.50
CA ALA A 231 8.92 14.60 -4.52
C ALA A 231 7.62 13.80 -4.55
N LEU A 232 6.92 13.85 -5.67
CA LEU A 232 5.68 13.14 -5.95
C LEU A 232 5.94 12.03 -6.96
N THR A 233 5.21 10.93 -6.80
CA THR A 233 5.14 9.86 -7.79
C THR A 233 3.73 9.82 -8.33
N LEU A 234 3.55 10.26 -9.58
CA LEU A 234 2.28 10.16 -10.29
C LEU A 234 2.15 8.75 -10.86
N SER A 235 0.97 8.15 -10.70
CA SER A 235 0.63 6.83 -11.23
C SER A 235 -0.40 6.97 -12.34
N PHE A 236 0.02 6.67 -13.57
CA PHE A 236 -0.81 6.61 -14.78
C PHE A 236 -1.18 5.16 -15.04
N ALA A 237 -2.33 4.73 -14.54
CA ALA A 237 -2.76 3.35 -14.56
C ALA A 237 -3.26 2.93 -15.96
N PRO A 238 -2.61 1.97 -16.65
CA PRO A 238 -3.19 1.36 -17.84
C PRO A 238 -4.47 0.59 -17.48
N THR A 239 -5.23 0.19 -18.50
CA THR A 239 -6.33 -0.76 -18.29
C THR A 239 -5.78 -2.14 -17.92
N LEU A 240 -6.57 -2.93 -17.21
CA LEU A 240 -6.18 -4.28 -16.83
C LEU A 240 -5.92 -5.15 -18.06
N ASP A 241 -6.78 -5.06 -19.08
CA ASP A 241 -6.64 -5.81 -20.33
C ASP A 241 -5.31 -5.52 -21.03
N THR A 242 -4.85 -4.27 -21.04
CA THR A 242 -3.55 -3.92 -21.62
C THR A 242 -2.41 -4.64 -20.90
N LEU A 243 -2.45 -4.71 -19.56
CA LEU A 243 -1.43 -5.43 -18.80
C LEU A 243 -1.58 -6.95 -18.86
N LEU A 244 -2.78 -7.50 -18.94
CA LEU A 244 -3.00 -8.94 -19.17
C LEU A 244 -2.41 -9.37 -20.52
N ALA A 245 -2.65 -8.59 -21.58
CA ALA A 245 -2.08 -8.83 -22.90
C ALA A 245 -0.54 -8.77 -22.86
N ALA A 246 0.03 -7.74 -22.22
CA ALA A 246 1.47 -7.57 -22.10
C ALA A 246 2.12 -8.68 -21.25
N GLY A 247 1.55 -9.01 -20.10
CA GLY A 247 2.04 -10.05 -19.19
C GLY A 247 2.00 -11.43 -19.84
N ALA A 248 0.90 -11.79 -20.51
CA ALA A 248 0.82 -13.04 -21.26
C ALA A 248 1.83 -13.07 -22.42
N SER A 249 2.00 -11.96 -23.14
CA SER A 249 3.02 -11.87 -24.19
C SER A 249 4.43 -12.06 -23.65
N THR A 250 4.76 -11.49 -22.50
CA THR A 250 6.07 -11.65 -21.84
C THR A 250 6.30 -13.10 -21.44
N VAL A 251 5.32 -13.74 -20.78
CA VAL A 251 5.41 -15.17 -20.41
C VAL A 251 5.67 -16.06 -21.62
N LEU A 252 4.92 -15.88 -22.70
CA LEU A 252 5.01 -16.72 -23.90
C LEU A 252 6.27 -16.45 -24.73
N ARG A 253 6.65 -15.17 -24.90
CA ARG A 253 7.84 -14.77 -25.67
C ARG A 253 9.12 -15.21 -24.97
N ASP A 254 9.21 -14.96 -23.67
CA ASP A 254 10.42 -15.20 -22.90
C ASP A 254 10.46 -16.63 -22.34
N ARG A 255 9.41 -17.43 -22.61
CA ARG A 255 9.25 -18.83 -22.19
C ARG A 255 9.52 -19.03 -20.71
N LEU A 256 8.91 -18.17 -19.89
CA LEU A 256 9.05 -18.24 -18.45
C LEU A 256 8.58 -19.62 -17.95
N PRO A 257 9.23 -20.19 -16.91
CA PRO A 257 8.79 -21.44 -16.32
C PRO A 257 7.36 -21.28 -15.80
N PRO A 258 6.49 -22.31 -15.96
CA PRO A 258 5.10 -22.19 -15.57
C PRO A 258 4.98 -22.05 -14.05
N SER A 259 4.37 -20.94 -13.63
CA SER A 259 4.05 -20.63 -12.25
C SER A 259 2.53 -20.41 -12.11
N PRO A 260 1.95 -20.54 -10.91
CA PRO A 260 0.52 -20.31 -10.70
C PRO A 260 0.03 -18.97 -11.23
N ALA A 261 0.77 -17.90 -10.95
CA ALA A 261 0.44 -16.54 -11.37
C ALA A 261 0.55 -16.37 -12.89
N ALA A 262 1.65 -16.86 -13.50
CA ALA A 262 1.83 -16.81 -14.95
C ALA A 262 0.72 -17.58 -15.67
N ALA A 263 0.39 -18.78 -15.18
CA ALA A 263 -0.68 -19.60 -15.75
C ALA A 263 -2.05 -18.95 -15.63
N PHE A 264 -2.36 -18.33 -14.49
CA PHE A 264 -3.59 -17.56 -14.34
C PHE A 264 -3.64 -16.38 -15.32
N VAL A 265 -2.58 -15.57 -15.41
CA VAL A 265 -2.51 -14.42 -16.33
C VAL A 265 -2.69 -14.85 -17.79
N VAL A 266 -2.02 -15.92 -18.23
CA VAL A 266 -2.16 -16.44 -19.60
C VAL A 266 -3.58 -16.98 -19.83
N ALA A 267 -4.15 -17.71 -18.86
CA ALA A 267 -5.51 -18.24 -18.98
C ALA A 267 -6.57 -17.14 -19.07
N GLU A 268 -6.46 -16.09 -18.24
CA GLU A 268 -7.35 -14.92 -18.27
C GLU A 268 -7.19 -14.11 -19.56
N ALA A 269 -5.95 -13.80 -19.95
CA ALA A 269 -5.70 -13.08 -21.21
C ALA A 269 -6.27 -13.84 -22.42
N LEU A 270 -6.14 -15.17 -22.42
CA LEU A 270 -6.72 -16.01 -23.46
C LEU A 270 -8.26 -16.02 -23.39
N GLY A 271 -8.85 -16.07 -22.19
CA GLY A 271 -10.30 -15.97 -21.98
C GLY A 271 -10.89 -14.65 -22.47
N ARG A 272 -10.17 -13.54 -22.29
CA ARG A 272 -10.54 -12.19 -22.78
C ARG A 272 -10.14 -11.93 -24.24
N SER A 273 -9.62 -12.94 -24.96
CA SER A 273 -9.20 -12.84 -26.36
C SER A 273 -8.10 -11.78 -26.61
N LEU A 274 -7.21 -11.60 -25.63
CA LEU A 274 -6.11 -10.62 -25.64
C LEU A 274 -4.79 -11.18 -26.17
N VAL A 275 -4.69 -12.50 -26.32
CA VAL A 275 -3.47 -13.19 -26.75
C VAL A 275 -3.39 -13.27 -28.27
N SER A 276 -2.26 -12.85 -28.85
CA SER A 276 -2.03 -12.85 -30.29
C SER A 276 -1.82 -14.25 -30.90
N GLN A 277 -1.33 -15.21 -30.10
CA GLN A 277 -1.10 -16.61 -30.50
C GLN A 277 -1.84 -17.59 -29.57
N PRO A 278 -3.17 -17.78 -29.75
CA PRO A 278 -3.99 -18.62 -28.88
C PRO A 278 -3.49 -20.06 -28.73
N GLN A 279 -3.07 -20.70 -29.82
CA GLN A 279 -2.61 -22.10 -29.81
C GLN A 279 -1.34 -22.28 -28.96
N ALA A 280 -0.36 -21.38 -29.10
CA ALA A 280 0.87 -21.43 -28.30
C ALA A 280 0.58 -21.22 -26.80
N ALA A 281 -0.42 -20.39 -26.47
CA ALA A 281 -0.85 -20.21 -25.10
C ALA A 281 -1.57 -21.44 -24.53
N GLU A 282 -2.38 -22.14 -25.33
CA GLU A 282 -3.00 -23.41 -24.93
C GLU A 282 -1.95 -24.50 -24.70
N GLU A 283 -1.00 -24.66 -25.63
CA GLU A 283 0.11 -25.61 -25.48
C GLU A 283 0.93 -25.33 -24.22
N TRP A 284 1.29 -24.06 -23.97
CA TRP A 284 2.02 -23.66 -22.78
C TRP A 284 1.23 -23.93 -21.48
N LEU A 285 -0.09 -23.75 -21.50
CA LEU A 285 -0.96 -24.04 -20.36
C LEU A 285 -1.15 -25.55 -20.13
N ASP A 286 -1.06 -26.37 -21.16
CA ASP A 286 -1.16 -27.84 -21.06
C ASP A 286 0.06 -28.44 -20.36
N ASP A 287 1.22 -27.80 -20.45
CA ASP A 287 2.43 -28.17 -19.71
C ASP A 287 2.31 -27.88 -18.19
N TYR A 288 1.33 -27.08 -17.77
CA TYR A 288 1.13 -26.72 -16.36
C TYR A 288 0.08 -27.60 -15.67
N ASP A 289 0.56 -28.48 -14.79
CA ASP A 289 -0.28 -29.37 -13.98
C ASP A 289 -0.88 -28.66 -12.76
N TRP A 290 -1.97 -27.93 -13.00
CA TRP A 290 -2.71 -27.22 -11.95
C TRP A 290 -3.50 -28.17 -11.04
N GLU A 291 -3.73 -29.43 -11.43
CA GLU A 291 -4.57 -30.38 -10.66
C GLU A 291 -3.86 -30.91 -9.41
N HIS A 292 -2.52 -30.85 -9.36
CA HIS A 292 -1.71 -31.40 -8.27
C HIS A 292 -1.09 -30.34 -7.35
N THR A 293 -1.59 -29.10 -7.41
CA THR A 293 -1.13 -27.99 -6.55
C THR A 293 -2.22 -27.52 -5.60
N THR A 294 -1.78 -26.89 -4.50
CA THR A 294 -2.65 -26.27 -3.48
C THR A 294 -2.61 -24.74 -3.53
N ASP A 295 -2.03 -24.17 -4.58
CA ASP A 295 -1.97 -22.74 -4.80
C ASP A 295 -3.31 -22.18 -5.29
N LEU A 296 -3.75 -21.05 -4.73
CA LEU A 296 -5.04 -20.45 -5.05
C LEU A 296 -5.13 -19.93 -6.49
N LEU A 297 -4.06 -19.34 -7.03
CA LEU A 297 -4.05 -18.83 -8.41
C LEU A 297 -4.03 -19.98 -9.42
N ALA A 298 -3.36 -21.09 -9.10
CA ALA A 298 -3.40 -22.28 -9.93
C ALA A 298 -4.81 -22.87 -10.01
N ILE A 299 -5.48 -23.01 -8.86
CA ILE A 299 -6.86 -23.50 -8.78
C ILE A 299 -7.80 -22.54 -9.53
N ALA A 300 -7.64 -21.23 -9.34
CA ALA A 300 -8.39 -20.22 -10.08
C ALA A 300 -8.16 -20.33 -11.60
N GLY A 301 -6.93 -20.60 -12.03
CA GLY A 301 -6.60 -20.82 -13.44
C GLY A 301 -7.31 -22.06 -14.00
N GLY A 302 -7.38 -23.14 -13.22
CA GLY A 302 -8.18 -24.33 -13.55
C GLY A 302 -9.68 -24.02 -13.72
N ILE A 303 -10.25 -23.16 -12.86
CA ILE A 303 -11.64 -22.71 -12.97
C ILE A 303 -11.85 -21.93 -14.26
N VAL A 304 -11.01 -20.94 -14.55
CA VAL A 304 -11.09 -20.10 -15.77
C VAL A 304 -11.00 -20.97 -17.03
N ARG A 305 -10.05 -21.90 -17.08
CA ARG A 305 -9.90 -22.86 -18.18
C ARG A 305 -11.11 -23.78 -18.32
N GLY A 306 -11.62 -24.30 -17.20
CA GLY A 306 -12.80 -25.15 -17.16
C GLY A 306 -14.05 -24.45 -17.69
N GLN A 307 -14.29 -23.22 -17.24
CA GLN A 307 -15.40 -22.39 -17.71
C GLN A 307 -15.32 -22.13 -19.22
N ARG A 308 -14.15 -21.72 -19.72
CA ARG A 308 -13.95 -21.43 -21.15
C ARG A 308 -14.18 -22.66 -22.04
N SER A 309 -13.66 -23.80 -21.62
CA SER A 309 -13.76 -25.06 -22.39
C SER A 309 -15.13 -25.74 -22.28
N GLY A 310 -16.07 -25.19 -21.49
CA GLY A 310 -17.34 -25.84 -21.20
C GLY A 310 -17.17 -27.11 -20.34
N ASN A 311 -16.03 -27.26 -19.65
CA ASN A 311 -15.69 -28.46 -18.89
C ASN A 311 -16.07 -28.32 -17.42
N ALA A 312 -17.35 -28.60 -17.12
CA ALA A 312 -17.88 -28.63 -15.76
C ALA A 312 -17.08 -29.54 -14.80
N ARG A 313 -16.50 -30.63 -15.31
CA ARG A 313 -15.68 -31.53 -14.49
C ARG A 313 -14.42 -30.85 -13.98
N ALA A 314 -13.76 -30.02 -14.80
CA ALA A 314 -12.58 -29.28 -14.39
C ALA A 314 -12.90 -28.30 -13.24
N VAL A 315 -14.02 -27.58 -13.34
CA VAL A 315 -14.50 -26.68 -12.27
C VAL A 315 -14.76 -27.45 -10.97
N ARG A 316 -15.41 -28.63 -11.04
CA ARG A 316 -15.61 -29.48 -9.85
C ARG A 316 -14.29 -30.01 -9.26
N VAL A 317 -13.30 -30.36 -10.10
CA VAL A 317 -11.97 -30.78 -9.63
C VAL A 317 -11.30 -29.64 -8.87
N ALA A 318 -11.33 -28.42 -9.41
CA ALA A 318 -10.81 -27.23 -8.75
C ALA A 318 -11.48 -26.98 -7.39
N LEU A 319 -12.81 -27.06 -7.30
CA LEU A 319 -13.54 -26.92 -6.03
C LEU A 319 -13.16 -28.01 -5.01
N ARG A 320 -12.89 -29.25 -5.45
CA ARG A 320 -12.38 -30.31 -4.58
C ARG A 320 -10.96 -30.02 -4.09
N GLN A 321 -10.09 -29.47 -4.94
CA GLN A 321 -8.75 -29.08 -4.51
C GLN A 321 -8.79 -28.01 -3.41
N LEU A 322 -9.75 -27.07 -3.46
CA LEU A 322 -9.95 -26.09 -2.39
C LEU A 322 -10.28 -26.72 -1.02
N GLN A 323 -10.80 -27.94 -0.98
CA GLN A 323 -11.02 -28.66 0.29
C GLN A 323 -9.70 -28.99 1.01
N LEU A 324 -8.60 -29.13 0.26
CA LEU A 324 -7.26 -29.40 0.79
C LEU A 324 -6.54 -28.13 1.25
N VAL A 325 -6.91 -26.97 0.69
CA VAL A 325 -6.28 -25.68 0.99
C VAL A 325 -6.81 -25.13 2.31
N HIS A 326 -5.94 -24.56 3.15
CA HIS A 326 -6.38 -23.85 4.36
C HIS A 326 -6.86 -22.44 4.00
N PRO A 327 -7.95 -21.91 4.61
CA PRO A 327 -8.43 -20.58 4.28
C PRO A 327 -7.34 -19.52 4.50
N GLN A 328 -7.02 -18.82 3.43
CA GLN A 328 -6.07 -17.72 3.36
C GLN A 328 -6.66 -16.58 2.53
N LEU A 329 -6.00 -15.42 2.48
CA LEU A 329 -6.52 -14.26 1.75
C LEU A 329 -6.73 -14.60 0.26
N GLY A 330 -7.91 -14.29 -0.26
CA GLY A 330 -8.33 -14.63 -1.62
C GLY A 330 -9.00 -16.00 -1.75
N PHE A 331 -9.03 -16.83 -0.70
CA PHE A 331 -9.67 -18.15 -0.75
C PHE A 331 -11.16 -18.03 -1.08
N GLY A 332 -11.87 -17.12 -0.40
CA GLY A 332 -13.31 -16.92 -0.63
C GLY A 332 -13.59 -16.46 -2.06
N ARG A 333 -12.76 -15.56 -2.60
CA ARG A 333 -12.84 -15.12 -4.00
C ARG A 333 -12.68 -16.27 -5.00
N VAL A 334 -11.73 -17.18 -4.79
CA VAL A 334 -11.58 -18.37 -5.66
C VAL A 334 -12.78 -19.33 -5.53
N VAL A 335 -13.33 -19.51 -4.32
CA VAL A 335 -14.57 -20.29 -4.13
C VAL A 335 -15.73 -19.67 -4.91
N MET A 336 -15.89 -18.36 -4.84
CA MET A 336 -16.94 -17.63 -5.58
C MET A 336 -16.76 -17.72 -7.09
N ALA A 337 -15.53 -17.61 -7.59
CA ALA A 337 -15.24 -17.80 -9.01
C ALA A 337 -15.64 -19.21 -9.47
N GLY A 338 -15.33 -20.24 -8.67
CA GLY A 338 -15.73 -21.62 -8.95
C GLY A 338 -17.25 -21.82 -8.93
N TRP A 339 -17.95 -21.18 -7.98
CA TRP A 339 -19.41 -21.23 -7.91
C TRP A 339 -20.06 -20.56 -9.12
N LEU A 340 -19.63 -19.34 -9.49
CA LEU A 340 -20.13 -18.62 -10.66
C LEU A 340 -19.83 -19.38 -11.97
N ALA A 341 -18.64 -19.97 -12.09
CA ALA A 341 -18.30 -20.83 -13.23
C ALA A 341 -19.19 -22.08 -13.29
N GLY A 342 -19.46 -22.74 -12.16
CA GLY A 342 -20.38 -23.88 -12.08
C GLY A 342 -21.79 -23.51 -12.53
N LEU A 343 -22.31 -22.38 -12.02
CA LEU A 343 -23.62 -21.84 -12.44
C LEU A 343 -23.67 -21.56 -13.94
N ALA A 344 -22.64 -20.94 -14.51
CA ALA A 344 -22.55 -20.64 -15.94
C ALA A 344 -22.56 -21.91 -16.81
N LEU A 345 -22.10 -23.04 -16.27
CA LEU A 345 -22.08 -24.35 -16.92
C LEU A 345 -23.32 -25.21 -16.62
N GLY A 346 -24.30 -24.68 -15.87
CA GLY A 346 -25.53 -25.40 -15.50
C GLY A 346 -25.32 -26.46 -14.41
N GLU A 347 -24.26 -26.34 -13.62
CA GLU A 347 -23.93 -27.23 -12.51
C GLU A 347 -24.31 -26.62 -11.16
N ASP A 348 -24.96 -27.41 -10.31
CA ASP A 348 -25.24 -26.99 -8.94
C ASP A 348 -24.08 -27.40 -8.03
N VAL A 349 -23.20 -26.43 -7.77
CA VAL A 349 -22.06 -26.55 -6.84
C VAL A 349 -22.26 -25.70 -5.58
N ARG A 350 -23.51 -25.31 -5.30
CA ARG A 350 -23.85 -24.41 -4.19
C ARG A 350 -23.44 -24.97 -2.84
N ASP A 351 -23.79 -26.21 -2.54
CA ASP A 351 -23.53 -26.82 -1.23
C ASP A 351 -22.04 -26.93 -0.94
N GLU A 352 -21.24 -27.20 -1.98
CA GLU A 352 -19.78 -27.28 -1.90
C GLU A 352 -19.17 -25.89 -1.64
N ALA A 353 -19.64 -24.86 -2.36
CA ALA A 353 -19.20 -23.49 -2.14
C ALA A 353 -19.56 -22.97 -0.73
N VAL A 354 -20.79 -23.22 -0.27
CA VAL A 354 -21.23 -22.85 1.09
C VAL A 354 -20.41 -23.57 2.17
N ALA A 355 -20.10 -24.86 1.97
CA ALA A 355 -19.27 -25.61 2.89
C ALA A 355 -17.84 -25.04 2.98
N LEU A 356 -17.25 -24.64 1.84
CA LEU A 356 -15.93 -24.01 1.80
C LEU A 356 -15.93 -22.63 2.46
N LEU A 357 -16.95 -21.79 2.21
CA LEU A 357 -17.08 -20.46 2.80
C LEU A 357 -17.37 -20.49 4.31
N SER A 358 -17.91 -21.59 4.82
CA SER A 358 -18.24 -21.76 6.25
C SER A 358 -17.04 -22.21 7.10
N ARG A 359 -15.85 -22.39 6.50
CA ARG A 359 -14.66 -22.87 7.20
C ARG A 359 -14.11 -21.81 8.18
N PRO A 360 -13.49 -22.24 9.29
CA PRO A 360 -12.89 -21.30 10.24
C PRO A 360 -11.67 -20.58 9.62
N SER A 361 -11.52 -19.30 9.95
CA SER A 361 -10.39 -18.47 9.53
C SER A 361 -9.33 -18.32 10.62
N GLY A 362 -8.06 -18.30 10.24
CA GLY A 362 -6.94 -18.05 11.17
C GLY A 362 -6.58 -16.58 11.37
N THR A 363 -7.12 -15.66 10.58
CA THR A 363 -6.79 -14.23 10.62
C THR A 363 -8.03 -13.35 10.41
N ASP A 364 -7.97 -12.09 10.86
CA ASP A 364 -9.08 -11.16 10.76
C ASP A 364 -9.53 -10.91 9.31
N TRP A 365 -8.59 -10.81 8.38
CA TRP A 365 -8.90 -10.50 6.98
C TRP A 365 -9.51 -11.68 6.23
N VAL A 366 -9.05 -12.89 6.50
CA VAL A 366 -9.67 -14.11 5.96
C VAL A 366 -11.06 -14.28 6.56
N GLY A 367 -11.21 -14.02 7.87
CA GLY A 367 -12.51 -14.04 8.53
C GLY A 367 -13.48 -13.02 7.94
N LEU A 368 -13.01 -11.82 7.61
CA LEU A 368 -13.79 -10.79 6.92
C LEU A 368 -14.22 -11.27 5.53
N GLU A 369 -13.29 -11.77 4.71
CA GLU A 369 -13.60 -12.26 3.36
C GLU A 369 -14.69 -13.33 3.38
N LEU A 370 -14.55 -14.36 4.23
CA LEU A 370 -15.53 -15.43 4.36
C LEU A 370 -16.86 -14.93 4.92
N ALA A 371 -16.83 -13.99 5.87
CA ALA A 371 -18.04 -13.42 6.47
C ALA A 371 -18.87 -12.62 5.47
N VAL A 372 -18.21 -11.81 4.63
CA VAL A 372 -18.88 -10.98 3.62
C VAL A 372 -19.50 -11.85 2.53
N LEU A 373 -18.76 -12.83 2.05
CA LEU A 373 -19.25 -13.75 1.02
C LEU A 373 -20.33 -14.72 1.53
N ASN A 374 -20.40 -14.94 2.85
CA ASN A 374 -21.49 -15.65 3.53
C ASN A 374 -22.59 -14.71 4.06
N LEU A 375 -22.69 -13.48 3.51
CA LEU A 375 -23.76 -12.51 3.75
C LEU A 375 -23.99 -12.13 5.23
N ARG A 376 -22.91 -11.93 5.99
CA ARG A 376 -23.03 -11.41 7.37
C ARG A 376 -23.32 -9.90 7.39
N SER A 377 -23.96 -9.44 8.47
CA SER A 377 -24.41 -8.04 8.61
C SER A 377 -23.26 -7.03 8.73
N ALA A 378 -23.54 -5.79 8.29
CA ALA A 378 -22.63 -4.65 8.39
C ALA A 378 -22.18 -4.35 9.83
N GLU A 379 -22.99 -4.67 10.84
CA GLU A 379 -22.63 -4.45 12.25
C GLU A 379 -21.42 -5.29 12.70
N VAL A 380 -21.26 -6.49 12.13
CA VAL A 380 -20.18 -7.42 12.49
C VAL A 380 -18.91 -7.12 11.67
N ALA A 381 -19.07 -6.86 10.38
CA ALA A 381 -17.95 -6.71 9.44
C ALA A 381 -17.51 -5.25 9.24
N GLY A 382 -18.37 -4.27 9.50
CA GLY A 382 -18.12 -2.85 9.29
C GLY A 382 -16.85 -2.32 9.97
N PRO A 383 -16.60 -2.62 11.26
CA PRO A 383 -15.36 -2.19 11.92
C PRO A 383 -14.09 -2.73 11.25
N LEU A 384 -14.12 -3.97 10.75
CA LEU A 384 -13.00 -4.57 10.02
C LEU A 384 -12.80 -3.90 8.66
N PHE A 385 -13.87 -3.55 7.93
CA PHE A 385 -13.73 -2.74 6.71
C PHE A 385 -13.13 -1.36 6.96
N SER A 386 -13.54 -0.67 8.03
CA SER A 386 -12.90 0.60 8.40
C SER A 386 -11.41 0.40 8.71
N GLY A 387 -11.06 -0.70 9.39
CA GLY A 387 -9.68 -1.09 9.60
C GLY A 387 -8.92 -1.43 8.31
N LEU A 388 -9.59 -2.02 7.32
CA LEU A 388 -9.02 -2.31 6.01
C LEU A 388 -8.77 -1.02 5.21
N ILE A 389 -9.70 -0.06 5.26
CA ILE A 389 -9.49 1.30 4.71
C ILE A 389 -8.29 1.96 5.39
N ASN A 390 -8.17 1.85 6.72
CA ASN A 390 -6.99 2.32 7.46
C ASN A 390 -5.68 1.66 6.98
N THR A 391 -5.74 0.36 6.67
CA THR A 391 -4.60 -0.44 6.22
C THR A 391 -4.10 0.01 4.85
N LEU A 392 -5.03 0.35 3.95
CA LEU A 392 -4.76 0.78 2.57
C LEU A 392 -4.76 2.31 2.40
N GLY A 393 -4.78 3.05 3.52
CA GLY A 393 -4.57 4.49 3.59
C GLY A 393 -5.75 5.35 3.15
N GLY A 394 -6.92 4.79 2.85
CA GLY A 394 -8.07 5.54 2.33
C GLY A 394 -7.66 6.41 1.13
N ASP A 395 -8.01 7.69 1.16
CA ASP A 395 -7.67 8.69 0.14
C ASP A 395 -6.31 9.38 0.37
N LEU A 396 -5.55 9.00 1.40
CA LEU A 396 -4.25 9.61 1.67
C LEU A 396 -3.23 9.26 0.57
N PRO A 397 -2.34 10.18 0.17
CA PRO A 397 -1.18 9.84 -0.64
C PRO A 397 -0.26 8.88 0.13
N GLY A 398 0.70 8.26 -0.56
CA GLY A 398 1.73 7.41 0.06
C GLY A 398 1.44 5.92 -0.04
N GLU A 399 2.05 5.14 0.84
CA GLU A 399 2.06 3.67 0.79
C GLU A 399 1.95 3.04 2.20
N PRO A 400 1.47 1.79 2.31
CA PRO A 400 1.38 1.10 3.59
C PRO A 400 2.76 0.64 4.04
N VAL A 401 3.04 0.73 5.33
CA VAL A 401 4.31 0.26 5.91
C VAL A 401 4.20 -1.21 6.29
N GLY A 402 5.08 -2.03 5.72
CA GLY A 402 5.19 -3.45 6.05
C GLY A 402 4.23 -4.37 5.30
N LEU A 403 3.65 -3.91 4.18
CA LEU A 403 2.88 -4.75 3.26
C LEU A 403 3.55 -4.81 1.89
N ASP A 404 3.80 -6.02 1.40
CA ASP A 404 4.25 -6.24 0.03
C ASP A 404 3.13 -5.99 -1.00
N ALA A 405 3.48 -5.95 -2.29
CA ALA A 405 2.53 -5.62 -3.35
C ALA A 405 1.43 -6.69 -3.49
N VAL A 406 1.74 -7.95 -3.25
CA VAL A 406 0.79 -9.08 -3.31
C VAL A 406 -0.26 -8.98 -2.20
N GLN A 407 0.17 -8.66 -0.97
CA GLN A 407 -0.72 -8.41 0.16
C GLN A 407 -1.61 -7.19 -0.12
N GLN A 408 -1.05 -6.11 -0.66
CA GLN A 408 -1.81 -4.91 -1.01
C GLN A 408 -2.91 -5.20 -2.02
N VAL A 409 -2.63 -5.96 -3.09
CA VAL A 409 -3.65 -6.32 -4.08
C VAL A 409 -4.71 -7.26 -3.51
N GLN A 410 -4.33 -8.21 -2.65
CA GLN A 410 -5.29 -9.12 -2.01
C GLN A 410 -6.26 -8.35 -1.10
N LEU A 411 -5.76 -7.40 -0.32
CA LEU A 411 -6.56 -6.51 0.52
C LEU A 411 -7.41 -5.53 -0.31
N THR A 412 -6.88 -5.07 -1.45
CA THR A 412 -7.64 -4.24 -2.41
C THR A 412 -8.83 -5.00 -2.97
N GLY A 413 -8.63 -6.28 -3.34
CA GLY A 413 -9.72 -7.15 -3.76
C GLY A 413 -10.75 -7.44 -2.67
N LEU A 414 -10.33 -7.47 -1.40
CA LEU A 414 -11.26 -7.58 -0.27
C LEU A 414 -12.11 -6.31 -0.07
N LEU A 415 -11.55 -5.11 -0.32
CA LEU A 415 -12.33 -3.87 -0.31
C LEU A 415 -13.43 -3.86 -1.38
N GLN A 416 -13.18 -4.45 -2.55
CA GLN A 416 -14.15 -4.55 -3.64
C GLN A 416 -15.36 -5.41 -3.28
N LEU A 417 -15.24 -6.29 -2.28
CA LEU A 417 -16.36 -7.11 -1.80
C LEU A 417 -17.31 -6.35 -0.86
N CYS A 418 -17.03 -5.09 -0.52
CA CYS A 418 -17.90 -4.30 0.34
C CYS A 418 -19.28 -4.08 -0.33
N PRO A 419 -20.39 -4.53 0.28
CA PRO A 419 -21.72 -4.33 -0.30
C PRO A 419 -22.07 -2.85 -0.42
N GLU A 420 -22.73 -2.47 -1.53
CA GLU A 420 -23.04 -1.07 -1.86
C GLU A 420 -23.94 -0.39 -0.84
N GLU A 421 -24.80 -1.16 -0.17
CA GLU A 421 -25.72 -0.66 0.85
C GLU A 421 -25.06 -0.36 2.19
N TRP A 422 -23.77 -0.69 2.36
CA TRP A 422 -23.05 -0.47 3.61
C TRP A 422 -22.54 0.98 3.72
N PRO A 423 -22.53 1.60 4.91
CA PRO A 423 -22.13 3.00 5.07
C PRO A 423 -20.71 3.33 4.59
N MET A 424 -19.80 2.35 4.60
CA MET A 424 -18.41 2.52 4.18
C MET A 424 -18.14 2.19 2.71
N ALA A 425 -19.16 1.80 1.93
CA ALA A 425 -19.00 1.35 0.54
C ALA A 425 -18.28 2.38 -0.34
N VAL A 426 -18.67 3.66 -0.24
CA VAL A 426 -18.03 4.76 -1.01
C VAL A 426 -16.54 4.88 -0.68
N GLY A 427 -16.17 4.86 0.60
CA GLY A 427 -14.78 4.93 1.03
C GLY A 427 -13.98 3.68 0.64
N ALA A 428 -14.59 2.50 0.72
CA ALA A 428 -13.99 1.25 0.29
C ALA A 428 -13.72 1.24 -1.23
N ALA A 429 -14.70 1.67 -2.04
CA ALA A 429 -14.57 1.74 -3.49
C ALA A 429 -13.52 2.77 -3.94
N ALA A 430 -13.47 3.94 -3.29
CA ALA A 430 -12.45 4.96 -3.58
C ALA A 430 -11.05 4.46 -3.24
N CYS A 431 -10.88 3.86 -2.05
CA CYS A 431 -9.62 3.29 -1.60
C CYS A 431 -9.18 2.12 -2.49
N ALA A 432 -10.09 1.24 -2.89
CA ALA A 432 -9.81 0.16 -3.83
C ALA A 432 -9.37 0.70 -5.20
N THR A 433 -10.12 1.67 -5.75
CA THR A 433 -9.79 2.31 -7.04
C THR A 433 -8.39 2.91 -7.04
N LYS A 434 -8.06 3.68 -6.00
CA LYS A 434 -6.74 4.29 -5.83
C LYS A 434 -5.63 3.23 -5.80
N ASN A 435 -5.76 2.22 -4.94
CA ASN A 435 -4.73 1.19 -4.80
C ASN A 435 -4.60 0.34 -6.07
N SER A 436 -5.69 -0.04 -6.73
CA SER A 436 -5.66 -0.74 -8.02
C SER A 436 -4.91 0.07 -9.08
N ARG A 437 -5.19 1.37 -9.20
CA ARG A 437 -4.47 2.25 -10.14
C ARG A 437 -2.97 2.32 -9.84
N ARG A 438 -2.60 2.48 -8.57
CA ARG A 438 -1.19 2.51 -8.15
C ARG A 438 -0.46 1.20 -8.49
N LEU A 439 -1.11 0.06 -8.25
CA LEU A 439 -0.54 -1.27 -8.51
C LEU A 439 -0.43 -1.55 -10.02
N LEU A 440 -1.44 -1.20 -10.82
CA LEU A 440 -1.38 -1.28 -12.29
C LEU A 440 -0.25 -0.41 -12.85
N ALA A 441 -0.13 0.84 -12.40
CA ALA A 441 0.96 1.73 -12.79
C ALA A 441 2.34 1.21 -12.36
N GLN A 442 2.43 0.51 -11.22
CA GLN A 442 3.67 -0.12 -10.75
C GLN A 442 4.12 -1.25 -11.67
N VAL A 443 3.21 -2.17 -12.00
CA VAL A 443 3.48 -3.30 -12.92
C VAL A 443 3.87 -2.78 -14.31
N ALA A 444 3.21 -1.71 -14.77
CA ALA A 444 3.56 -1.06 -16.04
C ALA A 444 4.96 -0.43 -15.99
N ALA A 445 5.32 0.21 -14.88
CA ALA A 445 6.62 0.87 -14.72
C ALA A 445 7.80 -0.11 -14.61
N SER A 446 7.59 -1.30 -14.04
CA SER A 446 8.61 -2.34 -13.96
C SER A 446 8.74 -3.17 -15.23
N ASP A 447 7.79 -3.08 -16.16
CA ASP A 447 7.72 -3.90 -17.38
C ASP A 447 7.89 -5.40 -17.08
N PHE A 448 7.20 -5.89 -16.03
CA PHE A 448 7.28 -7.28 -15.55
C PHE A 448 8.67 -7.74 -15.08
N ALA A 449 9.60 -6.82 -14.83
CA ALA A 449 10.93 -7.16 -14.31
C ALA A 449 10.90 -7.61 -12.83
N ASN A 450 9.87 -7.26 -12.07
CA ASN A 450 9.74 -7.69 -10.68
C ASN A 450 9.04 -9.08 -10.63
N PRO A 451 9.60 -10.07 -9.92
CA PRO A 451 9.02 -11.41 -9.81
C PRO A 451 7.57 -11.44 -9.28
N GLU A 452 7.15 -10.42 -8.53
CA GLU A 452 5.78 -10.33 -7.98
C GLU A 452 4.75 -9.76 -8.98
N ASP A 453 5.18 -9.16 -10.09
CA ASP A 453 4.28 -8.41 -11.01
C ASP A 453 3.15 -9.28 -11.57
N LEU A 454 3.47 -10.52 -11.97
CA LEU A 454 2.48 -11.47 -12.47
C LEU A 454 1.49 -11.88 -11.37
N ALA A 455 1.94 -12.00 -10.12
CA ALA A 455 1.06 -12.31 -9.00
C ALA A 455 0.14 -11.12 -8.69
N VAL A 456 0.66 -9.90 -8.72
CA VAL A 456 -0.14 -8.67 -8.57
C VAL A 456 -1.22 -8.60 -9.66
N LEU A 457 -0.83 -8.80 -10.91
CA LEU A 457 -1.75 -8.78 -12.05
C LEU A 457 -2.82 -9.89 -11.95
N ALA A 458 -2.44 -11.10 -11.56
CA ALA A 458 -3.35 -12.22 -11.37
C ALA A 458 -4.42 -11.91 -10.30
N TRP A 459 -4.01 -11.37 -9.16
CA TRP A 459 -4.96 -11.02 -8.09
C TRP A 459 -5.87 -9.84 -8.45
N LEU A 460 -5.39 -8.88 -9.25
CA LEU A 460 -6.22 -7.80 -9.80
C LEU A 460 -7.30 -8.37 -10.73
N ALA A 461 -6.93 -9.28 -11.63
CA ALA A 461 -7.89 -9.87 -12.57
C ALA A 461 -8.89 -10.80 -11.90
N LEU A 462 -8.47 -11.57 -10.89
CA LEU A 462 -9.41 -12.35 -10.08
C LEU A 462 -10.43 -11.46 -9.34
N GLY A 463 -10.03 -10.25 -8.90
CA GLY A 463 -10.93 -9.30 -8.27
C GLY A 463 -12.00 -8.77 -9.22
N GLU A 464 -11.62 -8.45 -10.46
CA GLU A 464 -12.54 -7.94 -11.48
C GLU A 464 -13.49 -9.02 -12.01
N SER A 465 -13.06 -10.28 -12.11
CA SER A 465 -13.92 -11.39 -12.57
C SER A 465 -15.08 -11.73 -11.61
N LEU A 466 -15.14 -11.10 -10.42
CA LEU A 466 -16.16 -11.32 -9.39
C LEU A 466 -17.15 -10.16 -9.21
N VAL A 467 -16.85 -9.00 -9.82
CA VAL A 467 -17.68 -7.78 -9.79
C VAL A 467 -18.40 -7.68 -11.14
#